data_AF-A0A7C7LNF1-F1
#
_entry.id   AF-A0A7C7LNF1-F1
#
_cell.length_a   1.000
_cell.length_b   1.000
_cell.length_c   1.000
_cell.angle_alpha   90.00
_cell.angle_beta   90.00
_cell.angle_gamma   90.00
#
_symmetry.space_group_name_H-M   'P 1'
#
loop_
_entity.id
_entity.type
_entity.pdbx_description
1 polymer ?
#
loop_
_entity_poly.entity_id
_entity_poly.type
_entity_poly.pdbx_seq_one_letter_code
_entity_poly.pdbx_strand_id
1 'polypeptide(L)'
;GESVYGMMKFESGVHRVQRVPKTETSGRIHTSAATVAVLPEAEEADVEVVDADLKIDTYRASGAGGQHVNKTESAIRITHIPTGLVVTCQDESSQHKNKAAALKVLRSRLLAAEQEKLSKERRDARRDMVSTGDRSAKIRTYNFPQGRITDHRINFTAYNLEAIMDGDIGEIIENLKLADQQVQLASIGD
;
A
#
# COMPACT_ATOMS: atom_id res chain seq x y z
N GLY A 1 10.93 12.74 -7.80
CA GLY A 1 11.21 14.16 -7.56
C GLY A 1 11.29 14.41 -6.07
N GLU A 2 11.95 15.46 -5.64
CA GLU A 2 12.06 15.80 -4.21
C GLU A 2 10.72 16.30 -3.67
N SER A 3 10.33 15.85 -2.47
CA SER A 3 9.13 16.32 -1.75
C SER A 3 7.77 16.21 -2.47
N VAL A 4 7.65 15.34 -3.48
CA VAL A 4 6.42 15.16 -4.28
C VAL A 4 5.23 14.78 -3.41
N TYR A 5 5.44 13.87 -2.46
CA TYR A 5 4.39 13.47 -1.51
C TYR A 5 3.88 14.65 -0.68
N GLY A 6 4.76 15.57 -0.26
CA GLY A 6 4.39 16.73 0.54
C GLY A 6 3.46 17.71 -0.18
N MET A 7 3.57 17.82 -1.50
CA MET A 7 2.65 18.61 -2.33
C MET A 7 1.37 17.83 -2.63
N MET A 8 1.51 16.57 -3.05
CA MET A 8 0.38 15.77 -3.54
C MET A 8 -0.50 15.21 -2.41
N LYS A 9 -0.04 15.16 -1.16
CA LYS A 9 -0.86 14.66 -0.02
C LYS A 9 -2.21 15.36 0.09
N PHE A 10 -2.30 16.62 -0.32
CA PHE A 10 -3.54 17.39 -0.26
C PHE A 10 -4.55 17.01 -1.35
N GLU A 11 -4.15 16.24 -2.35
CA GLU A 11 -5.05 15.67 -3.36
C GLU A 11 -5.75 14.39 -2.89
N SER A 12 -5.37 13.83 -1.72
CA SER A 12 -6.03 12.62 -1.24
C SER A 12 -7.47 12.89 -0.79
N GLY A 13 -8.44 12.14 -1.33
CA GLY A 13 -9.84 12.22 -0.94
C GLY A 13 -10.80 12.09 -2.11
N VAL A 14 -12.07 12.43 -1.88
CA VAL A 14 -13.15 12.34 -2.87
C VAL A 14 -13.29 13.65 -3.64
N HIS A 15 -13.16 13.56 -4.96
CA HIS A 15 -13.32 14.65 -5.93
C HIS A 15 -14.66 14.50 -6.64
N ARG A 16 -15.54 15.49 -6.47
CA ARG A 16 -16.88 15.50 -7.07
C ARG A 16 -16.87 16.35 -8.34
N VAL A 17 -17.46 15.87 -9.42
CA VAL A 17 -17.62 16.63 -10.67
C VAL A 17 -19.09 16.81 -11.02
N GLN A 18 -19.46 18.02 -11.44
CA GLN A 18 -20.78 18.36 -11.97
C GLN A 18 -20.60 18.84 -13.41
N ARG A 19 -21.10 18.04 -14.37
CA ARG A 19 -20.99 18.33 -15.81
C ARG A 19 -22.10 17.66 -16.60
N VAL A 20 -22.27 18.06 -17.86
CA VAL A 20 -23.03 17.29 -18.85
C VAL A 20 -22.12 16.17 -19.39
N PRO A 21 -22.43 14.89 -19.17
CA PRO A 21 -21.60 13.79 -19.68
C PRO A 21 -21.63 13.73 -21.22
N LYS A 22 -20.55 13.22 -21.83
CA LYS A 22 -20.50 12.99 -23.29
C LYS A 22 -21.56 11.99 -23.78
N THR A 23 -22.02 11.11 -22.90
CA THR A 23 -23.03 10.07 -23.19
C THR A 23 -24.46 10.55 -23.01
N GLU A 24 -24.67 11.81 -22.63
CA GLU A 24 -25.99 12.37 -22.32
C GLU A 24 -26.52 13.21 -23.49
N THR A 25 -27.78 12.99 -23.89
CA THR A 25 -28.39 13.63 -25.06
C THR A 25 -29.26 14.84 -24.66
N SER A 26 -29.80 14.87 -23.43
CA SER A 26 -30.73 15.91 -22.99
C SER A 26 -30.05 17.17 -22.42
N GLY A 27 -28.72 17.23 -22.35
CA GLY A 27 -28.00 18.35 -21.75
C GLY A 27 -28.13 18.43 -20.22
N ARG A 28 -28.59 17.35 -19.55
CA ARG A 28 -28.76 17.32 -18.11
C ARG A 28 -27.42 17.25 -17.39
N ILE A 29 -27.25 18.05 -16.34
CA ILE A 29 -26.06 18.02 -15.50
C ILE A 29 -26.11 16.80 -14.59
N HIS A 30 -25.08 15.94 -14.69
CA HIS A 30 -24.89 14.82 -13.80
C HIS A 30 -23.80 15.13 -12.78
N THR A 31 -23.94 14.55 -11.59
CA THR A 31 -22.93 14.61 -10.53
C THR A 31 -22.27 13.24 -10.40
N SER A 32 -20.96 13.20 -10.64
CA SER A 32 -20.11 12.03 -10.44
C SER A 32 -19.07 12.31 -9.34
N ALA A 33 -18.45 11.26 -8.83
CA ALA A 33 -17.33 11.37 -7.90
C ALA A 33 -16.22 10.41 -8.31
N ALA A 34 -14.98 10.80 -8.02
CA ALA A 34 -13.78 9.99 -8.17
C ALA A 34 -12.98 10.10 -6.87
N THR A 35 -12.27 9.04 -6.49
CA THR A 35 -11.42 9.09 -5.29
C THR A 35 -9.96 8.99 -5.68
N VAL A 36 -9.14 9.82 -5.05
CA VAL A 36 -7.70 9.88 -5.25
C VAL A 36 -7.04 9.45 -3.95
N ALA A 37 -6.12 8.49 -4.04
CA ALA A 37 -5.28 8.08 -2.92
C ALA A 37 -3.83 8.43 -3.24
N VAL A 38 -3.19 9.17 -2.35
CA VAL A 38 -1.78 9.55 -2.49
C VAL A 38 -1.01 8.87 -1.39
N LEU A 39 -0.15 7.94 -1.78
CA LEU A 39 0.70 7.17 -0.87
C LEU A 39 2.16 7.43 -1.27
N PRO A 40 3.08 7.51 -0.29
CA PRO A 40 4.49 7.55 -0.62
C PRO A 40 4.89 6.26 -1.33
N GLU A 41 5.96 6.34 -2.13
CA GLU A 41 6.59 5.14 -2.69
C GLU A 41 7.04 4.24 -1.54
N ALA A 42 6.77 2.95 -1.68
CA ALA A 42 7.10 1.97 -0.66
C ALA A 42 8.36 1.23 -1.07
N GLU A 43 9.21 0.95 -0.09
CA GLU A 43 10.34 0.04 -0.27
C GLU A 43 9.82 -1.38 -0.53
N GLU A 44 10.56 -2.12 -1.36
CA GLU A 44 10.27 -3.53 -1.57
C GLU A 44 10.55 -4.31 -0.29
N ALA A 45 9.72 -5.32 -0.01
CA ALA A 45 10.00 -6.24 1.10
C ALA A 45 11.30 -6.98 0.78
N ASP A 46 12.37 -6.64 1.48
CA ASP A 46 13.58 -7.45 1.52
C ASP A 46 13.62 -8.21 2.84
N VAL A 47 13.92 -9.50 2.75
CA VAL A 47 13.99 -10.38 3.91
C VAL A 47 15.36 -11.04 3.91
N GLU A 48 16.26 -10.47 4.71
CA GLU A 48 17.53 -11.10 5.03
C GLU A 48 17.30 -12.21 6.06
N VAL A 49 17.71 -13.43 5.72
CA VAL A 49 17.69 -14.56 6.64
C VAL A 49 19.09 -14.71 7.22
N VAL A 50 19.22 -14.37 8.51
CA VAL A 50 20.47 -14.53 9.27
C VAL A 50 20.53 -15.93 9.87
N ASP A 51 21.67 -16.61 9.71
CA ASP A 51 21.85 -17.98 10.20
C ASP A 51 21.69 -18.11 11.73
N ALA A 52 21.95 -17.04 12.49
CA ALA A 52 21.77 -16.99 13.94
C ALA A 52 20.29 -17.12 14.38
N ASP A 53 19.35 -16.75 13.50
CA ASP A 53 17.91 -16.80 13.77
C ASP A 53 17.29 -18.15 13.37
N LEU A 54 18.10 -19.08 12.89
CA LEU A 54 17.67 -20.39 12.41
C LEU A 54 18.04 -21.49 13.38
N LYS A 55 17.03 -22.22 13.84
CA LYS A 55 17.22 -23.51 14.47
C LYS A 55 17.05 -24.62 13.43
N ILE A 56 18.13 -25.37 13.18
CA ILE A 56 18.15 -26.46 12.20
C ILE A 56 18.19 -27.79 12.97
N ASP A 57 17.12 -28.56 12.86
CA ASP A 57 17.01 -29.90 13.42
C ASP A 57 17.10 -30.94 12.29
N THR A 58 17.89 -31.98 12.49
CA THR A 58 18.05 -33.09 11.53
C THR A 58 17.42 -34.35 12.09
N TYR A 59 16.71 -35.09 11.25
CA TYR A 59 16.02 -36.30 11.68
C TYR A 59 15.92 -37.31 10.52
N ARG A 60 15.45 -38.52 10.83
CA ARG A 60 15.28 -39.58 9.83
C ARG A 60 14.07 -39.29 8.95
N ALA A 61 14.25 -39.42 7.64
CA ALA A 61 13.17 -39.21 6.68
C ALA A 61 12.06 -40.25 6.90
N SER A 62 10.81 -39.84 6.74
CA SER A 62 9.65 -40.72 6.84
C SER A 62 9.21 -41.18 5.45
N GLY A 63 9.06 -42.49 5.20
CA GLY A 63 8.50 -42.99 3.95
C GLY A 63 8.91 -44.41 3.57
N ALA A 64 8.44 -44.88 2.42
CA ALA A 64 8.79 -46.17 1.83
C ALA A 64 10.24 -46.14 1.30
N GLY A 65 11.19 -46.20 2.22
CA GLY A 65 12.61 -46.24 1.90
C GLY A 65 13.28 -47.47 2.48
N GLY A 66 14.19 -48.08 1.72
CA GLY A 66 14.97 -49.24 2.17
C GLY A 66 15.91 -48.91 3.34
N GLN A 67 16.92 -49.75 3.56
CA GLN A 67 17.85 -49.61 4.69
C GLN A 67 18.47 -48.22 4.85
N HIS A 68 18.67 -47.49 3.74
CA HIS A 68 19.22 -46.14 3.72
C HIS A 68 18.34 -45.12 4.46
N VAL A 69 17.01 -45.20 4.34
CA VAL A 69 16.08 -44.26 4.99
C VAL A 69 15.96 -44.51 6.49
N ASN A 70 16.13 -45.76 6.92
CA ASN A 70 16.08 -46.12 8.34
C ASN A 70 17.36 -45.77 9.12
N LYS A 71 18.51 -45.63 8.42
CA LYS A 71 19.82 -45.41 9.03
C LYS A 71 20.33 -43.97 8.87
N THR A 72 19.98 -43.28 7.78
CA THR A 72 20.54 -41.96 7.46
C THR A 72 19.60 -40.84 7.88
N GLU A 73 20.13 -39.84 8.59
CA GLU A 73 19.40 -38.63 9.01
C GLU A 73 19.44 -37.56 7.90
N SER A 74 18.69 -37.81 6.82
CA SER A 74 18.66 -36.92 5.66
C SER A 74 17.58 -35.83 5.72
N ALA A 75 16.57 -35.95 6.58
CA ALA A 75 15.48 -34.98 6.66
C ALA A 75 15.87 -33.78 7.53
N ILE A 76 15.42 -32.59 7.10
CA ILE A 76 15.73 -31.33 7.77
C ILE A 76 14.46 -30.60 8.14
N ARG A 77 14.45 -30.05 9.35
CA ARG A 77 13.50 -29.06 9.83
C ARG A 77 14.26 -27.78 10.16
N ILE A 78 13.82 -26.66 9.59
CA ILE A 78 14.33 -25.34 9.92
C ILE A 78 13.21 -24.56 10.59
N THR A 79 13.49 -24.01 11.76
CA THR A 79 12.61 -23.11 12.49
C THR A 79 13.24 -21.73 12.52
N HIS A 80 12.52 -20.73 12.00
CA HIS A 80 12.91 -19.33 12.16
C HIS A 80 12.43 -18.85 13.53
N ILE A 81 13.38 -18.59 14.43
CA ILE A 81 13.10 -18.30 15.85
C ILE A 81 12.23 -17.04 16.01
N PRO A 82 12.50 -15.92 15.32
CA PRO A 82 11.72 -14.69 15.51
C PRO A 82 10.25 -14.79 15.06
N THR A 83 9.97 -15.50 13.96
CA THR A 83 8.60 -15.63 13.42
C THR A 83 7.90 -16.92 13.84
N GLY A 84 8.63 -17.87 14.43
CA GLY A 84 8.13 -19.20 14.74
C GLY A 84 7.83 -20.07 13.52
N LEU A 85 8.19 -19.64 12.30
CA LEU A 85 7.86 -20.34 11.07
C LEU A 85 8.72 -21.59 10.90
N VAL A 86 8.07 -22.74 10.72
CA VAL A 86 8.73 -24.04 10.57
C VAL A 86 8.60 -24.54 9.13
N VAL A 87 9.71 -24.95 8.55
CA VAL A 87 9.78 -25.58 7.22
C VAL A 87 10.52 -26.91 7.33
N THR A 88 10.00 -27.93 6.66
CA THR A 88 10.61 -29.26 6.59
C THR A 88 10.85 -29.66 5.14
N CYS A 89 11.96 -30.34 4.86
CA CYS A 89 12.25 -30.92 3.54
C CYS A 89 12.94 -32.28 3.71
N GLN A 90 12.50 -33.27 2.93
CA GLN A 90 13.02 -34.64 2.94
C GLN A 90 13.03 -35.29 1.54
N ASP A 91 12.96 -34.49 0.48
CA ASP A 91 12.73 -34.97 -0.89
C ASP A 91 13.98 -35.65 -1.47
N GLU A 92 15.17 -35.21 -1.06
CA GLU A 92 16.45 -35.72 -1.55
C GLU A 92 17.11 -36.67 -0.55
N SER A 93 17.97 -37.56 -1.06
CA SER A 93 18.78 -38.47 -0.23
C SER A 93 19.90 -37.79 0.54
N SER A 94 20.28 -36.56 0.14
CA SER A 94 21.36 -35.77 0.74
C SER A 94 20.81 -34.67 1.66
N GLN A 95 21.31 -34.66 2.89
CA GLN A 95 21.02 -33.63 3.89
C GLN A 95 21.31 -32.22 3.38
N HIS A 96 22.44 -31.99 2.69
CA HIS A 96 22.83 -30.67 2.21
C HIS A 96 21.85 -30.12 1.16
N LYS A 97 21.34 -31.00 0.29
CA LYS A 97 20.33 -30.62 -0.71
C LYS A 97 18.99 -30.28 -0.05
N ASN A 98 18.55 -31.09 0.93
CA ASN A 98 17.35 -30.79 1.71
C ASN A 98 17.51 -29.48 2.50
N LYS A 99 18.73 -29.15 2.97
CA LYS A 99 19.00 -27.88 3.68
C LYS A 99 18.79 -26.70 2.76
N ALA A 100 19.39 -26.75 1.57
CA ALA A 100 19.27 -25.70 0.57
C ALA A 100 17.82 -25.50 0.11
N ALA A 101 17.09 -26.60 -0.11
CA ALA A 101 15.67 -26.55 -0.47
C ALA A 101 14.81 -25.97 0.67
N ALA A 102 15.00 -26.43 1.91
CA ALA A 102 14.30 -25.91 3.08
C ALA A 102 14.57 -24.41 3.30
N LEU A 103 15.82 -23.95 3.13
CA LEU A 103 16.16 -22.52 3.22
C LEU A 103 15.50 -21.70 2.11
N LYS A 104 15.43 -22.22 0.88
CA LYS A 104 14.73 -21.55 -0.22
C LYS A 104 13.24 -21.40 0.06
N VAL A 105 12.59 -22.46 0.55
CA VAL A 105 11.17 -22.42 0.94
C VAL A 105 10.95 -21.48 2.12
N LEU A 106 11.84 -21.49 3.11
CA LEU A 106 11.79 -20.58 4.26
C LEU A 106 11.83 -19.12 3.81
N ARG A 107 12.83 -18.75 3.00
CA ARG A 107 12.96 -17.40 2.42
C ARG A 107 11.70 -16.99 1.67
N SER A 108 11.19 -17.86 0.80
CA SER A 108 9.98 -17.58 0.03
C SER A 108 8.75 -17.35 0.92
N ARG A 109 8.59 -18.11 2.01
CA ARG A 109 7.47 -17.94 2.95
C ARG A 109 7.60 -16.67 3.78
N LEU A 110 8.80 -16.34 4.26
CA LEU A 110 9.04 -15.12 5.01
C LEU A 110 8.82 -13.89 4.12
N LEU A 111 9.33 -13.91 2.88
CA LEU A 111 9.09 -12.86 1.90
C LEU A 111 7.59 -12.67 1.62
N ALA A 112 6.85 -13.76 1.40
CA ALA A 112 5.41 -13.67 1.17
C ALA A 112 4.66 -13.08 2.37
N ALA A 113 5.05 -13.45 3.61
CA ALA A 113 4.44 -12.91 4.82
C ALA A 113 4.73 -11.41 4.99
N GLU A 114 5.95 -10.95 4.74
CA GLU A 114 6.30 -9.53 4.83
C GLU A 114 5.60 -8.72 3.72
N GLN A 115 5.56 -9.25 2.49
CA GLN A 115 4.79 -8.64 1.40
C GLN A 115 3.31 -8.52 1.75
N GLU A 116 2.72 -9.57 2.34
CA GLU A 116 1.32 -9.54 2.77
C GLU A 116 1.10 -8.46 3.82
N LYS A 117 1.98 -8.37 4.82
CA LYS A 117 1.94 -7.36 5.89
C LYS A 117 2.02 -5.94 5.32
N LEU A 118 3.02 -5.64 4.49
CA LEU A 118 3.15 -4.34 3.83
C LEU A 118 1.93 -4.03 2.95
N SER A 119 1.41 -5.02 2.21
CA SER A 119 0.21 -4.84 1.38
C SER A 119 -1.02 -4.53 2.22
N LYS A 120 -1.12 -5.10 3.42
CA LYS A 120 -2.21 -4.90 4.36
C LYS A 120 -2.13 -3.50 4.95
N GLU A 121 -0.97 -3.09 5.44
CA GLU A 121 -0.72 -1.73 5.94
C GLU A 121 -1.05 -0.68 4.86
N ARG A 122 -0.59 -0.90 3.63
CA ARG A 122 -0.92 -0.03 2.48
C ARG A 122 -2.42 0.01 2.20
N ARG A 123 -3.10 -1.13 2.27
CA ARG A 123 -4.55 -1.23 2.02
C ARG A 123 -5.34 -0.50 3.09
N ASP A 124 -4.94 -0.63 4.35
CA ASP A 124 -5.56 0.04 5.49
C ASP A 124 -5.33 1.57 5.39
N ALA A 125 -4.09 2.01 5.17
CA ALA A 125 -3.78 3.43 4.93
C ALA A 125 -4.58 4.02 3.76
N ARG A 126 -4.71 3.26 2.65
CA ARG A 126 -5.53 3.67 1.50
C ARG A 126 -7.00 3.80 1.88
N ARG A 127 -7.54 2.84 2.65
CA ARG A 127 -8.94 2.83 3.07
C ARG A 127 -9.26 4.07 3.90
N ASP A 128 -8.36 4.46 4.79
CA ASP A 128 -8.54 5.62 5.66
C ASP A 128 -8.56 6.94 4.86
N MET A 129 -7.73 7.06 3.80
CA MET A 129 -7.72 8.24 2.92
C MET A 129 -8.95 8.35 2.00
N VAL A 130 -9.41 7.22 1.48
CA VAL A 130 -10.46 7.16 0.42
C VAL A 130 -11.86 7.10 1.01
N SER A 131 -12.00 6.77 2.31
CA SER A 131 -13.27 6.46 2.95
C SER A 131 -14.10 5.45 2.12
N THR A 132 -15.42 5.41 2.30
CA THR A 132 -16.34 4.56 1.52
C THR A 132 -16.55 5.04 0.07
N GLY A 133 -15.89 6.14 -0.34
CA GLY A 133 -16.09 6.76 -1.66
C GLY A 133 -17.45 7.46 -1.80
N ASP A 134 -18.13 7.75 -0.69
CA ASP A 134 -19.41 8.45 -0.72
C ASP A 134 -19.24 9.91 -1.15
N ARG A 135 -20.23 10.41 -1.91
CA ARG A 135 -20.28 11.78 -2.46
C ARG A 135 -20.39 12.84 -1.37
N SER A 136 -20.78 12.44 -0.16
CA SER A 136 -20.87 13.29 1.03
C SER A 136 -19.49 13.73 1.52
N ALA A 137 -18.51 12.83 1.50
CA ALA A 137 -17.12 13.02 1.95
C ALA A 137 -16.24 13.79 0.94
N LYS A 138 -16.84 14.56 0.03
CA LYS A 138 -16.13 15.33 -0.99
C LYS A 138 -15.16 16.34 -0.34
N ILE A 139 -13.92 16.31 -0.78
CA ILE A 139 -12.95 17.37 -0.47
C ILE A 139 -13.02 18.49 -1.51
N ARG A 140 -13.35 18.17 -2.77
CA ARG A 140 -13.44 19.14 -3.86
C ARG A 140 -14.66 18.94 -4.73
N THR A 141 -15.17 20.04 -5.28
CA THR A 141 -16.20 20.03 -6.31
C THR A 141 -15.74 20.80 -7.54
N TYR A 142 -15.71 20.13 -8.68
CA TYR A 142 -15.45 20.68 -10.01
C TYR A 142 -16.81 20.94 -10.67
N ASN A 143 -17.13 22.21 -10.92
CA ASN A 143 -18.40 22.62 -11.52
C ASN A 143 -18.14 23.19 -12.92
N PHE A 144 -18.37 22.37 -13.94
CA PHE A 144 -18.16 22.74 -15.34
C PHE A 144 -19.11 23.85 -15.84
N PRO A 145 -20.42 23.83 -15.53
CA PRO A 145 -21.33 24.89 -15.96
C PRO A 145 -20.92 26.30 -15.49
N GLN A 146 -20.26 26.41 -14.34
CA GLN A 146 -19.81 27.67 -13.75
C GLN A 146 -18.30 27.90 -13.87
N GLY A 147 -17.58 26.99 -14.53
CA GLY A 147 -16.12 27.08 -14.71
C GLY A 147 -15.32 27.17 -13.41
N ARG A 148 -15.82 26.62 -12.29
CA ARG A 148 -15.19 26.78 -10.97
C ARG A 148 -14.83 25.48 -10.29
N ILE A 149 -13.83 25.54 -9.42
CA ILE A 149 -13.52 24.50 -8.44
C ILE A 149 -13.70 25.06 -7.03
N THR A 150 -14.21 24.25 -6.12
CA THR A 150 -14.27 24.60 -4.70
C THR A 150 -13.66 23.49 -3.87
N ASP A 151 -12.69 23.82 -3.02
CA ASP A 151 -12.19 22.95 -1.96
C ASP A 151 -12.96 23.20 -0.66
N HIS A 152 -13.66 22.17 -0.18
CA HIS A 152 -14.57 22.26 0.97
C HIS A 152 -13.83 22.23 2.30
N ARG A 153 -12.54 21.87 2.33
CA ARG A 153 -11.76 21.84 3.58
C ARG A 153 -11.49 23.24 4.10
N ILE A 154 -11.22 24.17 3.19
CA ILE A 154 -10.94 25.58 3.49
C ILE A 154 -11.97 26.54 2.87
N ASN A 155 -13.00 26.00 2.20
CA ASN A 155 -14.01 26.74 1.45
C ASN A 155 -13.44 27.69 0.37
N PHE A 156 -12.24 27.40 -0.12
CA PHE A 156 -11.58 28.16 -1.19
C PHE A 156 -12.22 27.83 -2.53
N THR A 157 -12.49 28.85 -3.36
CA THR A 157 -13.08 28.68 -4.69
C THR A 157 -12.23 29.42 -5.72
N ALA A 158 -11.86 28.71 -6.78
CA ALA A 158 -11.15 29.26 -7.93
C ALA A 158 -12.02 29.13 -9.20
N TYR A 159 -11.89 30.09 -10.12
CA TYR A 159 -12.75 30.23 -11.31
C TYR A 159 -12.02 29.89 -12.63
N ASN A 160 -10.84 29.30 -12.53
CA ASN A 160 -9.95 28.90 -13.63
C ASN A 160 -9.96 27.38 -13.84
N LEU A 161 -11.15 26.77 -13.92
CA LEU A 161 -11.29 25.31 -14.02
C LEU A 161 -10.46 24.69 -15.14
N GLU A 162 -10.39 25.32 -16.31
CA GLU A 162 -9.62 24.79 -17.45
C GLU A 162 -8.12 24.69 -17.13
N ALA A 163 -7.51 25.76 -16.63
CA ALA A 163 -6.09 25.78 -16.25
C ALA A 163 -5.76 24.72 -15.19
N ILE A 164 -6.64 24.57 -14.19
CA ILE A 164 -6.50 23.55 -13.13
C ILE A 164 -6.58 22.14 -13.71
N MET A 165 -7.48 21.90 -14.66
CA MET A 165 -7.60 20.61 -15.33
C MET A 165 -6.40 20.31 -16.23
N ASP A 166 -5.70 21.33 -16.73
CA ASP A 166 -4.45 21.22 -17.49
C ASP A 166 -3.19 21.12 -16.59
N GLY A 167 -3.36 21.17 -15.27
CA GLY A 167 -2.29 20.90 -14.29
C GLY A 167 -1.86 22.10 -13.46
N ASP A 168 -2.46 23.28 -13.64
CA ASP A 168 -2.18 24.46 -12.83
C ASP A 168 -2.90 24.40 -11.46
N ILE A 169 -2.45 23.48 -10.61
CA ILE A 169 -3.03 23.23 -9.28
C ILE A 169 -2.25 23.91 -8.14
N GLY A 170 -1.19 24.65 -8.47
CA GLY A 170 -0.26 25.23 -7.49
C GLY A 170 -0.96 26.13 -6.48
N GLU A 171 -1.80 27.05 -6.96
CA GLU A 171 -2.55 27.99 -6.11
C GLU A 171 -3.42 27.27 -5.06
N ILE A 172 -4.09 26.17 -5.45
CA ILE A 172 -4.96 25.41 -4.55
C ILE A 172 -4.12 24.72 -3.47
N ILE A 173 -3.01 24.11 -3.86
CA ILE A 173 -2.11 23.40 -2.94
C ILE A 173 -1.47 24.38 -1.95
N GLU A 174 -1.03 25.55 -2.41
CA GLU A 174 -0.44 26.57 -1.53
C GLU A 174 -1.42 27.05 -0.46
N ASN A 175 -2.66 27.36 -0.85
CA ASN A 175 -3.70 27.77 0.09
C ASN A 175 -4.00 26.68 1.14
N LEU A 176 -4.05 25.41 0.71
CA LEU A 176 -4.24 24.27 1.62
C LEU A 176 -3.06 24.08 2.56
N LYS A 177 -1.83 24.26 2.06
CA LYS A 177 -0.61 24.14 2.87
C LYS A 177 -0.56 25.22 3.96
N LEU A 178 -0.92 26.46 3.61
CA LEU A 178 -0.98 27.56 4.58
C LEU A 178 -2.04 27.27 5.66
N ALA A 179 -3.21 26.77 5.28
CA ALA A 179 -4.25 26.39 6.23
C ALA A 179 -3.81 25.24 7.16
N ASP A 180 -3.17 24.20 6.63
CA ASP A 180 -2.62 23.07 7.41
C ASP A 180 -1.57 23.57 8.43
N GLN A 181 -0.68 24.46 8.01
CA GLN A 181 0.33 25.07 8.89
C GLN A 181 -0.30 25.90 10.02
N GLN A 182 -1.34 26.68 9.71
CA GLN A 182 -2.05 27.46 10.74
C GLN A 182 -2.72 26.57 11.78
N VAL A 183 -3.35 25.47 11.34
CA VAL A 183 -3.97 24.49 12.25
C VAL A 183 -2.91 23.83 13.14
N GLN A 184 -1.77 23.43 12.58
CA GLN A 184 -0.68 22.84 13.35
C GLN A 184 -0.11 23.82 14.39
N LEU A 185 0.15 25.06 14.00
CA LEU A 185 0.64 26.09 14.93
C LEU A 185 -0.36 26.37 16.05
N ALA A 186 -1.66 26.44 15.75
CA ALA A 186 -2.69 26.61 16.76
C ALA A 186 -2.72 25.44 17.75
N SER A 187 -2.56 24.20 17.27
CA SER A 187 -2.55 23.01 18.13
C SER A 187 -1.33 22.87 19.05
N ILE A 188 -0.24 23.59 18.78
CA ILE A 188 0.99 23.61 19.60
C ILE A 188 0.95 24.74 20.65
N GLY A 189 0.10 25.74 20.44
CA GLY A 189 -0.06 26.88 21.35
C GLY A 189 -0.99 26.63 22.54
N ASP A 190 -1.75 25.53 22.53
CA ASP A 190 -2.58 25.01 23.63
C ASP A 190 -1.85 23.89 24.39
#